data_AF-A0A5C6Q267-F1
#
_entry.id   AF-A0A5C6Q267-F1
#
_cell.length_a   1.000
_cell.length_b   1.000
_cell.length_c   1.000
_cell.angle_alpha   90.00
_cell.angle_beta   90.00
_cell.angle_gamma   90.00
#
_symmetry.space_group_name_H-M   'P 1'
#
loop_
_entity.id
_entity.type
_entity.pdbx_description
1 polymer ?
#
loop_
_entity_poly.entity_id
_entity_poly.type
_entity_poly.pdbx_seq_one_letter_code
_entity_poly.pdbx_strand_id
1 'polypeptide(L)'
;MKFVSLFLVMIFFTMGCTSKRVQLLNEPPITLNESDLGKYWVPDKATLTFENNFIPPKVSGFVKVRYLIDSNGEIFNPVVAESEGGWDKFALRAIREIHYVNTEFNLNKTPVYAIKHFNFIAP
;
A
#
# COMPACT_ATOMS: atom_id res chain seq x y z
N MET A 1 10.08 -42.15 45.97
CA MET A 1 8.82 -41.38 45.90
C MET A 1 9.10 -40.11 45.13
N LYS A 2 8.37 -39.90 44.02
CA LYS A 2 8.62 -38.87 43.01
C LYS A 2 8.15 -37.51 43.55
N PHE A 3 9.06 -36.56 43.73
CA PHE A 3 8.71 -35.18 44.03
C PHE A 3 8.13 -34.53 42.77
N VAL A 4 6.80 -34.46 42.75
CA VAL A 4 6.06 -33.50 41.95
C VAL A 4 6.32 -32.13 42.56
N SER A 5 6.99 -31.23 41.84
CA SER A 5 6.88 -29.80 42.12
C SER A 5 7.15 -28.97 40.86
N LEU A 6 6.04 -28.65 40.19
CA LEU A 6 5.73 -27.27 39.82
C LEU A 6 6.78 -26.50 39.00
N PHE A 7 7.26 -27.06 37.87
CA PHE A 7 7.85 -26.20 36.83
C PHE A 7 6.73 -25.52 36.03
N LEU A 8 6.27 -24.42 36.61
CA LEU A 8 5.92 -23.17 35.95
C LEU A 8 5.50 -23.29 34.48
N VAL A 9 4.20 -23.54 34.27
CA VAL A 9 3.53 -23.34 33.00
C VAL A 9 3.49 -21.82 32.75
N MET A 10 4.58 -21.27 32.23
CA MET A 10 4.66 -19.88 31.76
C MET A 10 4.00 -19.84 30.37
N ILE A 11 2.67 -19.78 30.36
CA ILE A 11 1.89 -19.47 29.17
C ILE A 11 2.20 -18.03 28.80
N PHE A 12 3.13 -17.85 27.86
CA PHE A 12 3.26 -16.60 27.12
C PHE A 12 1.99 -16.42 26.30
N PHE A 13 1.04 -15.66 26.84
CA PHE A 13 -0.01 -15.05 26.03
C PHE A 13 0.65 -14.03 25.10
N THR A 14 1.15 -14.50 23.95
CA THR A 14 1.41 -13.62 22.82
C THR A 14 0.05 -13.23 22.26
N MET A 15 -0.59 -12.24 22.90
CA MET A 15 -1.65 -11.47 22.27
C MET A 15 -1.01 -10.73 21.10
N GLY A 16 -0.97 -11.42 19.95
CA GLY A 16 -0.64 -10.82 18.67
C GLY A 16 -1.74 -9.83 18.34
N CYS A 17 -1.63 -8.62 18.86
CA CYS A 17 -2.45 -7.50 18.44
C CYS A 17 -2.09 -7.25 16.97
N THR A 18 -2.93 -7.72 16.05
CA THR A 18 -2.82 -7.34 14.65
C THR A 18 -3.10 -5.84 14.59
N SER A 19 -2.04 -5.04 14.59
CA SER A 19 -2.14 -3.59 14.49
C SER A 19 -2.67 -3.28 13.09
N LYS A 20 -3.96 -2.99 12.99
CA LYS A 20 -4.52 -2.42 11.77
C LYS A 20 -3.87 -1.05 11.60
N ARG A 21 -3.22 -0.81 10.46
CA ARG A 21 -2.67 0.51 10.11
C ARG A 21 -3.80 1.53 10.26
N VAL A 22 -3.61 2.48 11.17
CA VAL A 22 -4.56 3.58 11.40
C VAL A 22 -4.17 4.71 10.45
N GLN A 23 -5.12 5.16 9.63
CA GLN A 23 -4.92 6.26 8.69
C GLN A 23 -4.65 7.56 9.46
N LEU A 24 -3.52 8.22 9.15
CA LEU A 24 -3.16 9.50 9.77
C LEU A 24 -3.33 10.65 8.79
N LEU A 25 -4.16 11.63 9.13
CA LEU A 25 -4.34 12.86 8.34
C LEU A 25 -4.03 14.07 9.22
N ASN A 26 -2.89 14.74 8.98
CA ASN A 26 -2.54 15.97 9.69
C ASN A 26 -3.43 17.15 9.24
N GLU A 27 -3.97 17.07 8.02
CA GLU A 27 -4.88 18.06 7.42
C GLU A 27 -5.78 17.36 6.38
N PRO A 28 -6.85 18.02 5.88
CA PRO A 28 -7.71 17.44 4.86
C PRO A 28 -6.94 17.04 3.60
N PRO A 29 -7.20 15.85 3.00
CA PRO A 29 -6.49 15.44 1.80
C PRO A 29 -6.84 16.32 0.60
N ILE A 30 -5.83 16.62 -0.22
CA ILE A 30 -6.02 17.32 -1.50
C ILE A 30 -6.04 16.32 -2.66
N THR A 31 -6.72 16.65 -3.76
CA THR A 31 -6.69 15.83 -4.98
C THR A 31 -5.65 16.37 -5.95
N LEU A 32 -4.75 15.52 -6.42
CA LEU A 32 -3.70 15.90 -7.37
C LEU A 32 -3.78 15.08 -8.66
N ASN A 33 -3.28 15.68 -9.74
CA ASN A 33 -2.92 14.94 -10.95
C ASN A 33 -1.59 14.20 -10.73
N GLU A 34 -1.35 13.13 -11.49
CA GLU A 34 -0.12 12.32 -11.38
C GLU A 34 1.16 13.15 -11.56
N SER A 35 1.13 14.17 -12.43
CA SER A 35 2.26 15.09 -12.69
C SER A 35 2.65 15.95 -11.48
N ASP A 36 1.70 16.24 -10.58
CA ASP A 36 1.93 17.09 -9.42
C ASP A 36 2.28 16.30 -8.16
N LEU A 37 2.06 14.98 -8.16
CA LEU A 37 2.30 14.12 -7.01
C LEU A 37 3.74 14.22 -6.51
N GLY A 38 4.71 14.28 -7.42
CA GLY A 38 6.14 14.37 -7.08
C GLY A 38 6.55 15.65 -6.36
N LYS A 39 5.68 16.67 -6.30
CA LYS A 39 5.88 17.86 -5.45
C LYS A 39 5.56 17.61 -3.99
N TYR A 40 4.84 16.53 -3.68
CA TYR A 40 4.37 16.20 -2.33
C TYR A 40 4.99 14.91 -1.81
N TRP A 41 4.90 13.86 -2.62
CA TRP A 41 5.23 12.49 -2.26
C TRP A 41 5.99 11.81 -3.39
N VAL A 42 7.08 11.12 -3.07
CA VAL A 42 7.86 10.35 -4.04
C VAL A 42 7.93 8.89 -3.57
N PRO A 43 7.77 7.89 -4.46
CA PRO A 43 7.97 6.49 -4.08
C PRO A 43 9.37 6.27 -3.52
N ASP A 44 9.47 5.50 -2.43
CA ASP A 44 10.76 5.14 -1.81
C ASP A 44 11.62 4.23 -2.71
N LYS A 45 10.96 3.50 -3.62
CA LYS A 45 11.57 2.59 -4.59
C LYS A 45 11.15 2.93 -6.02
N ALA A 46 12.12 2.88 -6.93
CA ALA A 46 11.89 3.07 -8.36
C ALA A 46 11.21 1.86 -9.02
N THR A 47 11.45 0.65 -8.50
CA THR A 47 10.94 -0.61 -9.04
C THR A 47 10.18 -1.37 -7.96
N LEU A 48 9.06 -1.97 -8.35
CA LEU A 48 8.23 -2.80 -7.48
C LEU A 48 8.41 -4.27 -7.87
N THR A 49 8.70 -5.10 -6.88
CA THR A 49 8.74 -6.56 -7.03
C THR A 49 7.84 -7.15 -5.96
N PHE A 50 6.96 -8.06 -6.36
CA PHE A 50 6.11 -8.77 -5.41
C PHE A 50 5.80 -10.18 -5.91
N GLU A 51 5.77 -11.10 -4.96
CA GLU A 51 5.26 -12.44 -5.21
C GLU A 51 3.73 -12.41 -5.28
N ASN A 52 3.19 -13.19 -6.21
CA ASN A 52 1.76 -13.43 -6.35
C ASN A 52 1.54 -14.81 -6.99
N ASN A 53 0.37 -15.37 -6.75
CA ASN A 53 -0.09 -16.64 -7.34
C ASN A 53 -1.17 -16.39 -8.41
N PHE A 54 -1.17 -15.21 -9.03
CA PHE A 54 -2.20 -14.83 -9.97
C PHE A 54 -1.90 -15.41 -11.35
N ILE A 55 -2.95 -15.76 -12.08
CA ILE A 55 -2.83 -16.16 -13.48
C ILE A 55 -2.84 -14.86 -14.31
N PRO A 56 -1.77 -14.56 -15.07
CA PRO A 56 -1.72 -13.36 -15.89
C PRO A 56 -2.75 -13.44 -17.01
N PRO A 57 -3.49 -12.35 -17.30
CA PRO A 57 -4.31 -12.25 -18.49
C PRO A 57 -3.51 -12.45 -19.79
N LYS A 58 -4.20 -12.93 -20.83
CA LYS A 58 -3.61 -13.17 -22.16
C LYS A 58 -3.54 -11.94 -23.06
N VAL A 59 -4.11 -10.82 -22.62
CA VAL A 59 -4.18 -9.57 -23.39
C VAL A 59 -3.55 -8.47 -22.56
N SER A 60 -2.70 -7.66 -23.19
CA SER A 60 -2.15 -6.45 -22.58
C SER A 60 -3.27 -5.51 -22.17
N GLY A 61 -3.00 -4.62 -21.22
CA GLY A 61 -4.02 -3.70 -20.76
C GLY A 61 -3.48 -2.71 -19.75
N PHE A 62 -4.39 -1.98 -19.12
CA PHE A 62 -4.05 -0.98 -18.13
C PHE A 62 -5.02 -1.00 -16.97
N VAL A 63 -4.56 -0.45 -15.84
CA VAL A 63 -5.42 -0.21 -14.67
C VAL A 63 -5.06 1.14 -14.08
N LYS A 64 -6.08 1.99 -13.88
CA LYS A 64 -5.97 3.23 -13.09
C LYS A 64 -6.52 2.97 -11.69
N VAL A 65 -5.66 3.14 -10.69
CA VAL A 65 -6.03 2.93 -9.29
C VAL A 65 -6.08 4.29 -8.59
N ARG A 66 -7.23 4.61 -7.98
CA ARG A 66 -7.38 5.74 -7.04
C ARG A 66 -7.00 5.29 -5.65
N TYR A 67 -6.30 6.13 -4.92
CA TYR A 67 -5.84 5.83 -3.56
C TYR A 67 -5.56 7.11 -2.78
N LEU A 68 -5.46 6.96 -1.46
CA LEU A 68 -5.03 8.01 -0.55
C LEU A 68 -3.61 7.72 -0.08
N ILE A 69 -2.73 8.72 -0.12
CA ILE A 69 -1.48 8.75 0.61
C ILE A 69 -1.74 9.56 1.88
N ASP A 70 -1.55 8.94 3.04
CA ASP A 70 -1.75 9.58 4.33
C ASP A 70 -0.53 10.44 4.74
N SER A 71 -0.59 11.12 5.89
CA SER A 71 0.52 11.97 6.36
C SER A 71 1.78 11.20 6.78
N ASN A 72 1.75 9.87 6.78
CA ASN A 72 2.93 9.02 6.99
C ASN A 72 3.49 8.48 5.67
N GLY A 73 2.89 8.80 4.52
CA GLY A 73 3.27 8.23 3.23
C GLY A 73 2.71 6.83 2.98
N GLU A 74 1.75 6.39 3.80
CA GLU A 74 1.13 5.08 3.69
C GLU A 74 -0.10 5.14 2.78
N ILE A 75 -0.35 4.05 2.04
CA ILE A 75 -1.46 3.97 1.08
C ILE A 75 -2.71 3.38 1.73
N PHE A 76 -3.83 4.09 1.57
CA PHE A 76 -5.15 3.71 2.04
C PHE A 76 -6.17 3.65 0.91
N ASN A 77 -7.14 2.75 1.09
CA ASN A 77 -8.33 2.59 0.23
C ASN A 77 -8.03 2.57 -1.29
N PRO A 78 -7.11 1.71 -1.79
CA PRO A 78 -6.89 1.58 -3.22
C PRO A 78 -8.13 0.97 -3.89
N VAL A 79 -8.65 1.66 -4.92
CA VAL A 79 -9.83 1.26 -5.69
C VAL A 79 -9.55 1.41 -7.18
N VAL A 80 -9.97 0.43 -7.98
CA VAL A 80 -9.90 0.52 -9.45
C VAL A 80 -10.89 1.57 -9.94
N ALA A 81 -10.40 2.57 -10.65
CA ALA A 81 -11.21 3.62 -11.25
C ALA A 81 -11.54 3.33 -12.73
N GLU A 82 -10.63 2.69 -13.43
CA GLU A 82 -10.75 2.33 -14.84
C GLU A 82 -9.78 1.16 -15.12
N SER A 83 -10.18 0.19 -15.94
CA SER A 83 -9.30 -0.91 -16.33
C SER A 83 -9.67 -1.54 -17.67
N GLU A 84 -8.66 -2.14 -18.30
CA GLU A 84 -8.78 -2.96 -19.50
C GLU A 84 -7.84 -4.17 -19.39
N GLY A 85 -8.23 -5.30 -19.98
CA GLY A 85 -7.38 -6.50 -20.06
C GLY A 85 -7.35 -7.39 -18.81
N GLY A 86 -8.08 -7.05 -17.74
CA GLY A 86 -8.27 -7.94 -16.58
C GLY A 86 -7.13 -7.96 -15.55
N TRP A 87 -6.33 -6.90 -15.49
CA TRP A 87 -5.13 -6.80 -14.64
C TRP A 87 -5.39 -6.26 -13.22
N ASP A 88 -6.63 -6.03 -12.83
CA ASP A 88 -7.04 -5.35 -11.59
C ASP A 88 -6.37 -5.92 -10.32
N LYS A 89 -6.31 -7.26 -10.20
CA LYS A 89 -5.67 -7.91 -9.04
C LYS A 89 -4.18 -7.61 -8.95
N PHE A 90 -3.49 -7.56 -10.08
CA PHE A 90 -2.07 -7.25 -10.13
C PHE A 90 -1.83 -5.79 -9.74
N ALA A 91 -2.62 -4.85 -10.27
CA ALA A 91 -2.51 -3.43 -9.93
C ALA A 91 -2.81 -3.15 -8.45
N LEU A 92 -3.88 -3.74 -7.91
CA LEU A 92 -4.23 -3.61 -6.48
C LEU A 92 -3.21 -4.27 -5.55
N ARG A 93 -2.49 -5.29 -6.01
CA ARG A 93 -1.36 -5.86 -5.26
C ARG A 93 -0.14 -4.95 -5.34
N ALA A 94 0.26 -4.55 -6.55
CA ALA A 94 1.43 -3.71 -6.80
C ALA A 94 1.36 -2.39 -6.01
N ILE A 95 0.21 -1.73 -6.00
CA ILE A 95 0.06 -0.45 -5.31
C ILE A 95 0.27 -0.57 -3.79
N ARG A 96 0.01 -1.74 -3.19
CA ARG A 96 0.20 -1.95 -1.74
C ARG A 96 1.67 -2.10 -1.34
N GLU A 97 2.57 -2.27 -2.31
CA GLU A 97 4.01 -2.38 -2.09
C GLU A 97 4.73 -1.04 -2.17
N ILE A 98 4.01 0.02 -2.55
CA ILE A 98 4.56 1.37 -2.65
C ILE A 98 4.48 2.03 -1.27
N HIS A 99 5.61 2.51 -0.79
CA HIS A 99 5.67 3.47 0.30
C HIS A 99 6.12 4.82 -0.24
N TYR A 100 5.53 5.90 0.26
CA TYR A 100 5.89 7.24 -0.16
C TYR A 100 6.75 7.93 0.89
N VAL A 101 7.77 8.64 0.43
CA VAL A 101 8.55 9.56 1.24
C VAL A 101 8.09 11.00 0.99
N ASN A 102 8.05 11.77 2.06
CA ASN A 102 7.71 13.19 2.01
C ASN A 102 8.80 13.96 1.29
N THR A 103 8.42 14.91 0.44
CA THR A 103 9.38 15.84 -0.17
C THR A 103 9.71 17.00 0.78
N GLU A 104 10.77 17.74 0.49
CA GLU A 104 11.13 18.96 1.23
C GLU A 104 10.10 20.10 1.05
N PHE A 105 9.28 20.04 0.00
CA PHE A 105 8.26 21.05 -0.30
C PHE A 105 6.92 20.79 0.40
N ASN A 106 6.70 19.57 0.89
CA ASN A 106 5.48 19.16 1.60
C ASN A 106 5.65 19.26 3.12
N LEU A 107 5.84 20.48 3.62
CA LEU A 107 6.17 20.73 5.03
C LEU A 107 5.10 20.21 6.01
N ASN A 108 3.83 20.24 5.60
CA ASN A 108 2.71 19.79 6.43
C ASN A 108 2.47 18.27 6.35
N LYS A 109 3.20 17.56 5.47
CA LYS A 109 2.89 16.17 5.10
C LYS A 109 1.42 16.03 4.67
N THR A 110 1.01 16.92 3.77
CA THR A 110 -0.35 16.98 3.22
C THR A 110 -0.76 15.63 2.66
N PRO A 111 -1.83 14.99 3.16
CA PRO A 111 -2.38 13.79 2.55
C PRO A 111 -2.87 14.07 1.13
N VAL A 112 -2.76 13.09 0.24
CA VAL A 112 -3.09 13.27 -1.19
C VAL A 112 -3.97 12.14 -1.70
N TYR A 113 -5.08 12.49 -2.33
CA TYR A 113 -5.77 11.59 -3.27
C TYR A 113 -5.06 11.62 -4.62
N ALA A 114 -4.60 10.45 -5.06
CA ALA A 114 -3.84 10.28 -6.30
C ALA A 114 -4.44 9.17 -7.17
N ILE A 115 -4.07 9.19 -8.46
CA ILE A 115 -4.34 8.13 -9.42
C ILE A 115 -2.99 7.61 -9.92
N LYS A 116 -2.81 6.28 -9.85
CA LYS A 116 -1.64 5.59 -10.40
C LYS A 116 -2.07 4.83 -11.64
N HIS A 117 -1.38 5.07 -12.75
CA HIS A 117 -1.58 4.33 -13.99
C HIS A 117 -0.58 3.17 -14.07
N PHE A 118 -1.09 1.94 -14.13
CA PHE A 118 -0.30 0.73 -14.41
C PHE A 118 -0.57 0.24 -15.83
N ASN A 119 0.50 -0.02 -16.58
CA ASN A 119 0.43 -0.67 -17.89
C ASN A 119 0.98 -2.10 -17.77
N PHE A 120 0.29 -3.06 -18.37
CA PHE A 120 0.64 -4.47 -18.35
C PHE A 120 0.79 -5.01 -19.77
N ILE A 121 1.85 -5.80 -19.98
CA ILE A 121 2.11 -6.50 -21.23
C ILE A 121 1.79 -7.98 -20.99
N ALA A 122 0.99 -8.58 -21.86
CA ALA A 122 0.70 -10.01 -21.81
C ALA A 122 1.99 -10.84 -22.02
N PRO A 123 2.09 -12.01 -21.36
CA PRO A 123 3.22 -12.91 -21.48
C PRO A 123 3.31 -13.60 -22.85
#